data_AF-A0A2A5NXH0-F1
#
_entry.id   AF-A0A2A5NXH0-F1
#
_cell.length_a   1.000
_cell.length_b   1.000
_cell.length_c   1.000
_cell.angle_alpha   90.00
_cell.angle_beta   90.00
_cell.angle_gamma   90.00
#
_symmetry.space_group_name_H-M   'P 1'
#
loop_
_entity.id
_entity.type
_entity.pdbx_description
1 polymer ?
#
loop_
_entity_poly.entity_id
_entity_poly.type
_entity_poly.pdbx_seq_one_letter_code
_entity_poly.pdbx_strand_id
1 'polypeptide(L)'
;MTAPRTPYTTLLHSGKLPLDGEQVEVKAQVRWFDFSSHVGDSQLKGFLKSLRGSPQVFAIHGEERSCVDLASWVSEELGLKAYAPRNGEVYEV
;
A
#
# COMPACT_ATOMS: atom_id res chain seq x y z
N MET A 1 -0.57 -6.49 3.06
CA MET A 1 -1.30 -5.21 3.26
C MET A 1 -2.54 -5.46 4.09
N THR A 2 -2.76 -4.77 5.21
CA THR A 2 -3.99 -4.89 6.01
C THR A 2 -4.66 -3.54 6.07
N ALA A 3 -5.92 -3.45 5.61
CA ALA A 3 -6.65 -2.19 5.61
C ALA A 3 -6.81 -1.64 7.04
N PRO A 4 -6.62 -0.33 7.25
CA PRO A 4 -6.84 0.29 8.54
C PRO A 4 -8.29 0.09 8.99
N ARG A 5 -8.49 -0.22 10.28
CA ARG A 5 -9.81 -0.43 10.93
C ARG A 5 -10.54 -1.73 10.58
N THR A 6 -9.79 -2.79 10.28
CA THR A 6 -10.38 -4.14 10.25
C THR A 6 -10.42 -4.75 11.66
N PRO A 7 -11.39 -5.65 11.96
CA PRO A 7 -11.40 -6.42 13.21
C PRO A 7 -10.08 -7.14 13.47
N TYR A 8 -9.41 -7.56 12.39
CA TYR A 8 -8.06 -8.12 12.43
C TYR A 8 -7.03 -7.18 13.08
N THR A 9 -6.97 -5.91 12.67
CA THR A 9 -6.03 -4.93 13.24
C THR A 9 -6.29 -4.73 14.74
N THR A 10 -7.56 -4.65 15.13
CA THR A 10 -7.96 -4.55 16.54
C THR A 10 -7.52 -5.79 17.32
N LEU A 11 -7.76 -6.99 16.78
CA LEU A 11 -7.35 -8.24 17.40
C LEU A 11 -5.84 -8.33 17.59
N LEU A 12 -5.07 -8.01 16.55
CA LEU A 12 -3.62 -8.09 16.57
C LEU A 12 -3.01 -7.16 17.62
N HIS A 13 -3.54 -5.94 17.76
CA HIS A 13 -2.98 -4.94 18.66
C HIS A 13 -3.50 -5.03 20.09
N SER A 14 -4.77 -5.37 20.28
CA SER A 14 -5.43 -5.31 21.58
C SER A 14 -5.72 -6.69 22.20
N GLY A 15 -5.62 -7.77 21.42
CA GLY A 15 -6.06 -9.10 21.83
C GLY A 15 -7.59 -9.20 22.02
N LYS A 16 -8.37 -8.23 21.51
CA LYS A 16 -9.82 -8.18 21.66
C LYS A 16 -10.52 -8.15 20.30
N LEU A 17 -11.69 -8.77 20.22
CA LEU A 17 -12.54 -8.75 19.04
C LEU A 17 -13.90 -8.14 19.38
N PRO A 18 -14.43 -7.22 18.56
CA PRO A 18 -15.83 -6.83 18.65
C PRO A 18 -16.72 -7.98 18.13
N LEU A 19 -17.55 -8.55 19.01
CA LEU A 19 -18.55 -9.57 18.70
C LEU A 19 -19.90 -9.10 19.24
N ASP A 20 -20.91 -8.99 18.38
CA ASP A 20 -22.27 -8.60 18.73
C ASP A 20 -22.39 -7.31 19.58
N GLY A 21 -21.46 -6.37 19.36
CA GLY A 21 -21.41 -5.09 20.09
C GLY A 21 -20.62 -5.12 21.40
N GLU A 22 -20.14 -6.28 21.84
CA GLU A 22 -19.29 -6.45 23.02
C GLU A 22 -17.82 -6.65 22.64
N GLN A 23 -16.92 -6.29 23.56
CA GLN A 23 -15.48 -6.52 23.41
C GLN A 23 -15.09 -7.81 24.11
N VAL A 24 -14.74 -8.84 23.33
CA VAL A 24 -14.35 -10.16 23.86
C VAL A 24 -12.84 -10.30 23.86
N GLU A 25 -12.28 -10.71 25.01
CA GLU A 25 -10.85 -11.00 25.14
C GLU A 25 -10.48 -12.36 24.51
N VAL A 26 -9.48 -12.35 23.64
CA VAL A 26 -9.00 -13.54 22.93
C VAL A 26 -7.79 -14.11 23.68
N LYS A 27 -7.98 -15.29 24.27
CA LYS A 27 -6.93 -16.02 25.00
C LYS A 27 -5.97 -16.79 24.07
N ALA A 28 -6.33 -16.96 22.80
CA ALA A 28 -5.47 -17.64 21.82
C ALA A 28 -4.26 -16.78 21.46
N GLN A 29 -3.13 -17.43 21.18
CA GLN A 29 -1.96 -16.72 20.67
C GLN A 29 -2.23 -16.22 19.24
N VAL A 30 -2.22 -14.90 19.06
CA VAL A 30 -2.37 -14.26 17.75
C VAL A 30 -0.98 -14.01 17.17
N ARG A 31 -0.73 -14.46 15.94
CA ARG A 31 0.49 -14.16 15.18
C ARG A 31 0.12 -13.65 13.80
N TRP A 32 0.89 -12.69 13.30
CA TRP A 32 0.78 -12.21 11.93
C TRP A 32 1.94 -12.73 11.09
N PHE A 33 1.62 -13.17 9.88
CA PHE A 33 2.58 -13.54 8.86
C PHE A 33 2.21 -12.81 7.58
N ASP A 34 3.20 -12.22 6.92
CA ASP A 34 2.99 -11.56 5.63
C ASP A 34 3.22 -12.58 4.50
N PHE A 35 2.12 -13.01 3.87
CA PHE A 35 2.14 -13.81 2.64
C PHE A 35 1.70 -12.98 1.43
N SER A 36 1.84 -11.66 1.50
CA SER A 36 1.50 -10.76 0.40
C SER A 36 2.17 -11.21 -0.90
N SER A 37 1.36 -11.37 -1.95
CA SER A 37 1.85 -11.56 -3.32
C SER A 37 2.29 -10.24 -3.97
N HIS A 38 2.06 -9.10 -3.30
CA HIS A 38 2.53 -7.81 -3.79
C HIS A 38 4.03 -7.67 -3.58
N VAL A 39 4.68 -7.11 -4.59
CA VAL A 39 6.10 -6.77 -4.56
C VAL A 39 6.33 -5.68 -3.51
N GLY A 40 7.41 -5.80 -2.74
CA GLY A 40 7.80 -4.80 -1.75
C GLY A 40 8.39 -3.54 -2.40
N ASP A 41 8.57 -2.48 -1.60
CA ASP A 41 9.08 -1.17 -2.07
C ASP A 41 10.40 -1.28 -2.85
N SER A 42 11.38 -2.01 -2.30
CA SER A 42 12.69 -2.17 -2.94
C SER A 42 12.62 -2.89 -4.28
N GLN A 43 11.77 -3.92 -4.39
CA GLN A 43 11.57 -4.69 -5.61
C GLN A 43 10.83 -3.85 -6.67
N LEU A 44 9.83 -3.07 -6.26
CA LEU A 44 9.09 -2.18 -7.15
C LEU A 44 10.00 -1.10 -7.73
N LYS A 45 10.83 -0.47 -6.88
CA LYS A 45 11.84 0.50 -7.30
C LYS A 45 12.88 -0.12 -8.21
N GLY A 46 13.31 -1.35 -7.94
CA GLY A 46 14.21 -2.11 -8.81
C GLY A 46 13.61 -2.37 -10.19
N PHE A 47 12.33 -2.75 -10.24
CA PHE A 47 11.59 -2.93 -11.49
C PHE A 47 11.52 -1.62 -12.29
N LEU A 48 11.14 -0.51 -11.64
CA LEU A 48 11.04 0.80 -12.31
C LEU A 48 12.38 1.28 -12.87
N LYS A 49 13.49 1.04 -12.16
CA LYS A 49 14.85 1.33 -12.65
C LYS A 49 15.25 0.50 -13.88
N SER A 50 14.64 -0.68 -14.07
CA SER A 50 14.94 -1.57 -15.19
C SER A 50 14.19 -1.23 -16.48
N LEU A 51 13.19 -0.33 -16.41
CA LEU A 51 12.41 0.09 -17.56
C LEU A 51 13.28 0.86 -18.56
N ARG A 52 13.07 0.60 -19.86
CA ARG A 52 13.74 1.31 -20.94
C ARG A 52 12.86 2.44 -21.47
N GLY A 53 13.49 3.51 -21.96
CA GLY A 53 12.80 4.69 -22.48
C GLY A 53 12.39 5.66 -21.38
N SER A 54 11.43 6.52 -21.68
CA SER A 54 10.91 7.56 -20.78
C SER A 54 9.40 7.38 -20.52
N PRO A 55 8.97 6.28 -19.87
CA PRO A 55 7.56 6.04 -19.62
C PRO A 55 6.97 7.08 -18.66
N GLN A 56 5.67 7.36 -18.83
CA GLN A 56 4.88 8.05 -17.82
C GLN A 56 4.39 7.03 -16.80
N VAL A 57 4.54 7.31 -15.51
CA VAL A 57 4.21 6.40 -14.41
C VAL A 57 3.00 6.90 -13.64
N PHE A 58 2.02 6.03 -13.42
CA PHE A 58 0.82 6.35 -12.64
C PHE A 58 0.77 5.41 -11.44
N ALA A 59 1.01 5.95 -10.24
CA ALA A 59 0.96 5.21 -8.98
C ALA A 59 -0.49 5.12 -8.48
N ILE A 60 -1.06 3.92 -8.50
CA ILE A 60 -2.44 3.62 -8.10
C ILE A 60 -2.50 2.36 -7.23
N HIS A 61 -3.68 2.03 -6.70
CA HIS A 61 -3.93 0.82 -5.91
C HIS A 61 -3.05 0.68 -4.65
N GLY A 62 -2.56 1.80 -4.13
CA GLY A 62 -1.93 1.90 -2.81
C GLY A 62 -2.75 2.80 -1.89
N GLU A 63 -2.32 2.91 -0.64
CA GLU A 63 -2.78 4.00 0.21
C GLU A 63 -2.37 5.35 -0.40
N GLU A 64 -3.17 6.39 -0.22
CA GLU A 64 -2.97 7.70 -0.86
C GLU A 64 -1.53 8.20 -0.70
N ARG A 65 -1.02 8.19 0.54
CA ARG A 65 0.35 8.61 0.83
C ARG A 65 1.39 7.74 0.13
N SER A 66 1.20 6.43 0.08
CA SER A 66 2.12 5.51 -0.60
C SER A 66 2.18 5.77 -2.11
N CYS A 67 1.04 6.08 -2.74
CA CYS A 67 1.01 6.44 -4.16
C CYS A 67 1.73 7.78 -4.41
N VAL A 68 1.50 8.78 -3.58
CA VAL A 68 2.20 10.08 -3.66
C VAL A 68 3.71 9.90 -3.47
N ASP A 69 4.12 9.19 -2.42
CA ASP A 69 5.54 8.98 -2.11
C ASP A 69 6.26 8.24 -3.25
N LEU A 70 5.62 7.24 -3.86
CA LEU A 70 6.18 6.53 -5.01
C LEU A 70 6.30 7.43 -6.25
N ALA A 71 5.27 8.23 -6.57
CA ALA A 71 5.29 9.13 -7.72
C ALA A 71 6.37 10.22 -7.56
N SER A 72 6.51 10.80 -6.36
CA SER A 72 7.59 11.74 -6.05
C SER A 72 8.95 11.09 -6.22
N TRP A 73 9.16 9.91 -5.64
CA TRP A 73 10.42 9.18 -5.77
C TRP A 73 10.76 8.88 -7.22
N VAL A 74 9.81 8.44 -8.05
CA VAL A 74 10.04 8.19 -9.48
C VAL A 74 10.44 9.47 -10.22
N SER A 75 9.81 10.59 -9.89
CA SER A 75 10.12 11.88 -10.51
C SER A 75 11.51 12.38 -10.11
N GLU A 76 11.85 12.29 -8.83
CA GLU A 76 13.11 12.78 -8.27
C GLU A 76 14.31 11.89 -8.63
N GLU A 77 14.15 10.58 -8.54
CA GLU A 77 15.26 9.63 -8.66
C GLU A 77 15.45 9.07 -10.07
N LEU A 78 14.36 8.95 -10.85
CA LEU A 78 14.41 8.41 -12.21
C LEU A 78 14.22 9.50 -13.27
N GLY A 79 13.86 10.73 -12.89
CA GLY A 79 13.61 11.83 -13.83
C GLY A 79 12.43 11.56 -14.78
N LEU A 80 11.54 10.63 -14.42
CA LEU A 80 10.38 10.25 -15.22
C LEU A 80 9.17 11.11 -14.84
N LYS A 81 8.24 11.30 -15.77
CA LYS A 81 6.94 11.89 -15.44
C LYS A 81 6.15 10.89 -14.61
N ALA A 82 5.82 11.22 -13.36
CA ALA A 82 5.01 10.37 -12.52
C ALA A 82 3.86 11.11 -11.83
N TYR A 83 2.76 10.40 -11.60
CA TYR A 83 1.52 10.92 -11.05
C TYR A 83 0.93 9.96 -10.02
N ALA A 84 0.24 10.51 -9.03
CA ALA A 84 -0.61 9.76 -8.10
C ALA A 84 -2.06 10.25 -8.29
N PRO A 85 -2.81 9.67 -9.25
CA PRO A 85 -4.13 10.17 -9.63
C PRO A 85 -5.14 10.06 -8.51
N ARG A 86 -6.08 11.02 -8.48
CA ARG A 86 -7.33 10.88 -7.73
C ARG A 86 -8.41 10.23 -8.59
N ASN A 87 -9.37 9.58 -7.93
CA ASN A 87 -10.51 8.99 -8.62
C ASN A 87 -11.26 10.04 -9.43
N GLY A 88 -11.40 9.79 -10.74
CA GLY A 88 -12.09 10.68 -11.68
C GLY A 88 -11.20 11.70 -12.39
N GLU A 89 -9.90 11.78 -12.07
CA GLU A 89 -8.95 12.59 -12.85
C GLU A 89 -8.66 11.95 -14.22
N VAL A 90 -8.45 12.80 -15.23
CA VAL A 90 -8.20 12.40 -16.62
C VAL A 90 -6.86 12.96 -17.06
N TYR A 91 -6.08 12.13 -17.74
CA TYR A 91 -4.76 12.46 -18.25
C TYR A 91 -4.67 12.12 -19.74
N GLU A 92 -3.95 12.96 -20.49
CA GLU A 92 -3.56 12.69 -21.88
C GLU A 92 -2.19 12.00 -21.88
N VAL A 93 -2.05 10.94 -22.67
CA VAL A 93 -0.89 10.03 -22.72
C VAL A 93 -0.35 9.91 -24.15
#